data_AF-A0AAJ2KLS0-F1
#
_entry.id   AF-A0AAJ2KLS0-F1
#
_cell.length_a   1.000
_cell.length_b   1.000
_cell.length_c   1.000
_cell.angle_alpha   90.00
_cell.angle_beta   90.00
_cell.angle_gamma   90.00
#
_symmetry.space_group_name_H-M   'P 1'
#
loop_
_entity.id
_entity.type
_entity.pdbx_description
1 polymer ?
#
loop_
_entity_poly.entity_id
_entity_poly.type
_entity_poly.pdbx_seq_one_letter_code
_entity_poly.pdbx_strand_id
1 'polypeptide(L)'
;MFEFLIGVVTHTPVWVWVLFVFLISRGIKARKPTTVTLERLAIIPAIFLIWDIYDLVVYRTLSPGTVALWIAGILAGSALGYALIRQTVITRADAPRSLFRQADYTALPFMMLAFGVKYVLGVMSAVSPQTMQQPAMSALAIVSGGVFAGVFIGKFAHYVGVYNARVQA
;
A
#
# COMPACT_ATOMS: atom_id res chain seq x y z
N MET A 1 26.53 -15.95 4.22
CA MET A 1 25.52 -14.88 4.33
C MET A 1 25.41 -14.07 3.03
N PHE A 2 26.52 -13.56 2.48
CA PHE A 2 26.50 -12.84 1.19
C PHE A 2 25.93 -13.68 0.03
N GLU A 3 26.35 -14.95 -0.11
CA GLU A 3 25.82 -15.85 -1.15
C GLU A 3 24.29 -16.01 -1.11
N PHE A 4 23.71 -16.07 0.10
CA PHE A 4 22.27 -16.15 0.28
C PHE A 4 21.58 -14.86 -0.19
N LEU A 5 22.13 -13.69 0.17
CA LEU A 5 21.58 -12.40 -0.24
C LEU A 5 21.66 -12.21 -1.76
N ILE A 6 22.77 -12.62 -2.38
CA ILE A 6 22.92 -12.62 -3.83
C ILE A 6 21.87 -13.53 -4.46
N GLY A 7 21.72 -14.75 -3.96
CA GLY A 7 20.71 -15.70 -4.43
C GLY A 7 19.28 -15.14 -4.36
N VAL A 8 18.92 -14.47 -3.27
CA VAL A 8 17.60 -13.83 -3.13
C VAL A 8 17.40 -12.74 -4.19
N VAL A 9 18.39 -11.87 -4.38
CA VAL A 9 18.30 -10.77 -5.36
C VAL A 9 18.26 -11.30 -6.79
N THR A 10 19.07 -12.31 -7.13
CA THR A 10 19.14 -12.87 -8.50
C THR A 10 17.90 -13.65 -8.88
N HIS A 11 17.25 -14.31 -7.93
CA HIS A 11 16.01 -15.06 -8.16
C HIS A 11 14.74 -14.20 -7.96
N THR A 12 14.90 -12.93 -7.57
CA THR A 12 13.77 -12.00 -7.51
C THR A 12 13.27 -11.68 -8.92
N PRO A 13 11.99 -11.94 -9.23
CA PRO A 13 11.44 -11.67 -10.56
C PRO A 13 11.57 -10.19 -10.98
N VAL A 14 11.81 -9.94 -12.26
CA VAL A 14 12.03 -8.59 -12.81
C VAL A 14 10.88 -7.63 -12.49
N TRP A 15 9.63 -8.11 -12.49
CA TRP A 15 8.46 -7.28 -12.20
C TRP A 15 8.47 -6.67 -10.79
N VAL A 16 9.12 -7.32 -9.81
CA VAL A 16 9.26 -6.80 -8.44
C VAL A 16 10.14 -5.55 -8.43
N TRP A 17 11.23 -5.55 -9.20
CA TRP A 17 12.12 -4.40 -9.36
C TRP A 17 11.45 -3.26 -10.12
N VAL A 18 10.66 -3.59 -11.15
CA VAL A 18 9.85 -2.60 -11.86
C VAL A 18 8.89 -1.90 -10.88
N LEU A 19 8.21 -2.68 -10.03
CA LEU A 19 7.33 -2.14 -8.99
C LEU A 19 8.10 -1.28 -7.98
N PHE A 20 9.28 -1.71 -7.54
CA PHE A 20 10.14 -0.97 -6.62
C PHE A 20 10.50 0.42 -7.17
N VAL A 21 11.04 0.46 -8.39
CA VAL A 21 11.41 1.72 -9.07
C VAL A 21 10.18 2.61 -9.29
N PHE A 22 9.04 2.02 -9.67
CA PHE A 22 7.79 2.74 -9.81
C PHE A 22 7.36 3.40 -8.48
N LEU A 23 7.39 2.66 -7.36
CA LEU A 23 7.01 3.17 -6.05
C LEU A 23 7.95 4.28 -5.57
N ILE A 24 9.27 4.14 -5.78
CA ILE A 24 10.24 5.21 -5.47
C ILE A 24 9.91 6.46 -6.28
N SER A 25 9.74 6.32 -7.60
CA SER A 25 9.42 7.44 -8.50
C SER A 25 8.15 8.16 -8.06
N ARG A 26 7.10 7.40 -7.73
CA ARG A 26 5.82 7.95 -7.26
C ARG A 26 5.94 8.60 -5.88
N GLY A 27 6.66 8.00 -4.95
CA GLY A 27 6.89 8.55 -3.62
C GLY A 27 7.74 9.82 -3.64
N ILE A 28 8.77 9.92 -4.49
CA ILE A 28 9.55 11.14 -4.68
C ILE A 28 8.69 12.24 -5.31
N LYS A 29 7.92 11.92 -6.36
CA LYS A 29 6.97 12.87 -6.97
C LYS A 29 5.92 13.34 -5.96
N ALA A 30 5.55 12.52 -4.99
CA ALA A 30 4.56 12.89 -3.99
C ALA A 30 5.02 14.00 -3.04
N ARG A 31 6.34 14.20 -2.90
CA ARG A 31 6.96 15.25 -2.08
C ARG A 31 6.95 16.64 -2.72
N LYS A 32 6.54 16.76 -3.99
CA LYS A 32 6.39 18.05 -4.66
C LYS A 32 4.91 18.45 -4.67
N PRO A 33 4.56 19.71 -4.39
CA PRO A 33 3.22 20.21 -4.62
C PRO A 33 2.86 20.01 -6.09
N THR A 34 1.72 19.37 -6.37
CA THR A 34 1.34 19.04 -7.74
C THR A 34 -0.17 18.93 -7.86
N THR A 35 -0.69 19.26 -9.04
CA THR A 35 -2.07 19.00 -9.43
C THR A 35 -2.21 17.56 -9.90
N VAL A 36 -3.05 16.78 -9.22
CA VAL A 36 -3.28 15.36 -9.51
C VAL A 36 -4.75 15.09 -9.65
N THR A 37 -5.10 14.22 -10.60
CA THR A 37 -6.46 13.73 -10.73
C THR A 37 -6.74 12.59 -9.75
N LEU A 38 -8.01 12.39 -9.38
CA LEU A 38 -8.42 11.32 -8.48
C LEU A 38 -8.02 9.93 -9.00
N GLU A 39 -8.09 9.68 -10.31
CA GLU A 39 -7.71 8.39 -10.91
C GLU A 39 -6.23 8.10 -10.67
N ARG A 40 -5.37 9.11 -10.85
CA ARG A 40 -3.94 8.96 -10.59
C ARG A 40 -3.65 8.71 -9.11
N LEU A 41 -4.48 9.21 -8.20
CA LEU A 41 -4.35 8.94 -6.76
C LEU A 41 -4.80 7.51 -6.40
N ALA A 42 -5.77 6.95 -7.14
CA ALA A 42 -6.28 5.60 -6.92
C ALA A 42 -5.30 4.49 -7.35
N ILE A 43 -4.30 4.78 -8.20
CA ILE A 43 -3.36 3.77 -8.73
C ILE A 43 -2.59 3.06 -7.61
N ILE A 44 -2.06 3.81 -6.63
CA ILE A 44 -1.26 3.23 -5.53
C ILE A 44 -2.11 2.30 -4.65
N PRO A 45 -3.25 2.74 -4.07
CA PRO A 45 -4.08 1.86 -3.26
C PRO A 45 -4.58 0.65 -4.06
N ALA A 46 -4.91 0.82 -5.35
CA ALA A 46 -5.31 -0.30 -6.20
C ALA A 46 -4.19 -1.35 -6.35
N ILE A 47 -2.95 -0.93 -6.62
CA ILE A 47 -1.80 -1.85 -6.73
C ILE A 47 -1.61 -2.62 -5.42
N PHE A 48 -1.58 -1.93 -4.28
CA PHE A 48 -1.38 -2.61 -2.99
C PHE A 48 -2.55 -3.52 -2.64
N LEU A 49 -3.80 -3.09 -2.89
CA LEU A 49 -4.98 -3.90 -2.61
C LEU A 49 -5.04 -5.16 -3.48
N ILE A 50 -4.77 -5.04 -4.80
CA ILE A 50 -4.76 -6.19 -5.72
C ILE A 50 -3.65 -7.17 -5.33
N TRP A 51 -2.45 -6.65 -5.04
CA TRP A 51 -1.35 -7.49 -4.60
C TRP A 51 -1.68 -8.19 -3.27
N ASP A 52 -2.36 -7.50 -2.36
CA ASP A 52 -2.74 -8.07 -1.08
C ASP A 52 -3.83 -9.15 -1.19
N ILE A 53 -4.82 -8.93 -2.05
CA ILE A 53 -5.84 -9.93 -2.39
C ILE A 53 -5.18 -11.14 -3.06
N TYR A 54 -4.23 -10.92 -3.97
CA TYR A 54 -3.49 -12.00 -4.61
C TYR A 54 -2.77 -12.86 -3.56
N ASP A 55 -2.05 -12.23 -2.62
CA ASP A 55 -1.33 -12.96 -1.58
C ASP A 55 -2.29 -13.75 -0.66
N LEU A 56 -3.44 -13.15 -0.34
CA LEU A 56 -4.49 -13.77 0.47
C LEU A 56 -5.11 -14.99 -0.22
N VAL A 57 -5.36 -14.92 -1.52
CA VAL A 57 -6.01 -16.00 -2.29
C VAL A 57 -5.02 -17.10 -2.64
N VAL A 58 -3.78 -16.76 -3.00
CA VAL A 58 -2.79 -17.73 -3.50
C VAL A 58 -2.04 -18.42 -2.37
N TYR A 59 -1.70 -17.70 -1.30
CA TYR A 59 -0.79 -18.22 -0.28
C TYR A 59 -1.46 -18.48 1.08
N ARG A 60 -2.76 -18.20 1.25
CA ARG A 60 -3.46 -18.38 2.54
C ARG A 60 -4.71 -19.22 2.38
N THR A 61 -5.05 -19.94 3.45
CA THR A 61 -6.32 -20.64 3.53
C THR A 61 -7.43 -19.64 3.80
N LEU A 62 -8.36 -19.52 2.84
CA LEU A 62 -9.54 -18.67 2.97
C LEU A 62 -10.49 -19.29 3.99
N SER A 63 -10.54 -18.69 5.18
CA SER A 63 -11.51 -18.99 6.22
C SER A 63 -12.20 -17.69 6.66
N PRO A 64 -13.40 -17.76 7.28
CA PRO A 64 -14.04 -16.57 7.83
C PRO A 64 -13.15 -15.78 8.78
N GLY A 65 -12.33 -16.48 9.59
CA GLY A 65 -11.36 -15.85 10.49
C GLY A 65 -10.24 -15.12 9.75
N THR A 66 -9.69 -15.73 8.70
CA THR A 66 -8.67 -15.12 7.82
C THR A 66 -9.18 -13.83 7.20
N VAL A 67 -10.41 -13.85 6.66
CA VAL A 67 -11.04 -12.70 6.01
C VAL A 67 -11.37 -11.62 7.05
N ALA A 68 -11.89 -11.98 8.21
CA ALA A 68 -12.16 -11.03 9.29
C ALA A 68 -10.89 -10.32 9.77
N LEU A 69 -9.78 -11.08 9.93
CA LEU A 69 -8.49 -10.53 10.31
C LEU A 69 -7.93 -9.57 9.25
N TRP A 70 -8.08 -9.94 7.97
CA TRP A 70 -7.69 -9.10 6.85
C TRP A 70 -8.49 -7.79 6.79
N ILE A 71 -9.83 -7.87 6.94
CA ILE A 71 -10.71 -6.70 6.99
C ILE A 71 -10.34 -5.81 8.19
N ALA A 72 -10.10 -6.39 9.36
CA ALA A 72 -9.66 -5.63 10.53
C ALA A 72 -8.35 -4.88 10.25
N GLY A 73 -7.39 -5.51 9.56
CA GLY A 73 -6.17 -4.87 9.08
C GLY A 73 -6.46 -3.69 8.14
N ILE A 74 -7.32 -3.86 7.14
CA ILE A 74 -7.73 -2.79 6.22
C ILE A 74 -8.38 -1.63 6.96
N LEU A 75 -9.29 -1.90 7.90
CA LEU A 75 -9.98 -0.86 8.65
C LEU A 75 -9.00 -0.08 9.54
N ALA A 76 -8.12 -0.77 10.26
CA ALA A 76 -7.09 -0.16 11.09
C ALA A 76 -6.11 0.68 10.26
N GLY A 77 -5.63 0.13 9.14
CA GLY A 77 -4.78 0.85 8.20
C GLY A 77 -5.48 2.07 7.62
N SER A 78 -6.75 1.95 7.23
CA SER A 78 -7.53 3.05 6.66
C SER A 78 -7.73 4.19 7.66
N ALA A 79 -8.03 3.88 8.92
CA ALA A 79 -8.13 4.88 9.97
C ALA A 79 -6.79 5.63 10.16
N LEU A 80 -5.66 4.90 10.19
CA LEU A 80 -4.33 5.49 10.28
C LEU A 80 -4.01 6.37 9.06
N GLY A 81 -4.24 5.86 7.85
CA GLY A 81 -4.01 6.58 6.61
C GLY A 81 -4.81 7.87 6.50
N TYR A 82 -6.08 7.83 6.90
CA TYR A 82 -6.96 8.99 6.97
C TYR A 82 -6.44 10.02 7.97
N ALA A 83 -6.08 9.59 9.18
CA ALA A 83 -5.56 10.47 10.23
C ALA A 83 -4.26 11.17 9.82
N LEU A 84 -3.35 10.47 9.13
CA LEU A 84 -2.05 11.00 8.68
C LEU A 84 -2.16 12.20 7.75
N ILE A 85 -3.22 12.28 6.93
CA ILE A 85 -3.38 13.37 5.96
C ILE A 85 -4.54 14.32 6.29
N ARG A 86 -5.24 14.11 7.41
CA ARG A 86 -6.38 14.92 7.85
C ARG A 86 -6.04 16.41 8.02
N GLN A 87 -4.80 16.72 8.41
CA GLN A 87 -4.34 18.10 8.63
C GLN A 87 -3.73 18.74 7.36
N THR A 88 -3.67 18.00 6.25
CA THR A 88 -3.05 18.51 5.02
C THR A 88 -4.02 19.46 4.31
N VAL A 89 -3.56 20.68 4.01
CA VAL A 89 -4.34 21.62 3.20
C VAL A 89 -4.40 21.10 1.77
N ILE A 90 -5.60 20.74 1.33
CA ILE A 90 -5.88 20.27 -0.04
C ILE A 90 -6.80 21.30 -0.69
N THR A 91 -6.37 21.85 -1.82
CA THR A 91 -7.13 22.87 -2.57
C THR A 91 -7.49 22.27 -3.93
N ARG A 92 -8.67 22.55 -4.52
CA ARG A 92 -8.90 22.17 -5.92
C ARG A 92 -8.02 23.04 -6.82
N ALA A 93 -7.54 22.47 -7.92
CA ALA A 93 -6.96 23.25 -9.00
C ALA A 93 -8.02 23.49 -10.08
N ASP A 94 -7.84 24.53 -10.89
CA ASP A 94 -8.83 24.99 -11.89
C ASP A 94 -9.16 23.95 -12.98
N ALA A 95 -8.37 22.86 -13.09
CA ALA A 95 -8.61 21.80 -14.05
C ALA A 95 -9.66 20.76 -13.57
N PRO A 96 -10.47 20.18 -14.48
CA PRO A 96 -11.48 19.18 -14.13
C PRO A 96 -10.90 17.99 -13.37
N ARG A 97 -11.59 17.54 -12.30
CA ARG A 97 -11.22 16.37 -11.47
C ARG A 97 -9.82 16.43 -10.87
N SER A 98 -9.24 17.63 -10.75
CA SER A 98 -7.88 17.84 -10.23
C SER A 98 -7.87 18.43 -8.81
N LEU A 99 -6.92 17.94 -8.01
CA LEU A 99 -6.65 18.43 -6.66
C LEU A 99 -5.22 18.97 -6.63
N PHE A 100 -5.05 20.20 -6.17
CA PHE A 100 -3.77 20.71 -5.71
C PHE A 100 -3.49 20.10 -4.33
N ARG A 101 -2.49 19.22 -4.31
CA ARG A 101 -2.01 18.61 -3.07
C ARG A 101 -0.70 19.27 -2.68
N GLN A 102 -0.56 19.65 -1.41
CA GLN A 102 0.74 19.94 -0.82
C GLN A 102 1.65 18.70 -0.83
N ALA A 103 2.94 18.91 -0.56
CA ALA A 103 3.91 17.83 -0.46
C ALA A 103 3.46 16.78 0.57
N ASP A 104 3.34 15.51 0.15
CA ASP A 104 3.13 14.37 1.06
C ASP A 104 4.48 13.69 1.33
N TYR A 105 5.08 14.02 2.47
CA TYR A 105 6.32 13.41 2.93
C TYR A 105 6.14 12.00 3.50
N THR A 106 4.91 11.63 3.88
CA THR A 106 4.59 10.33 4.48
C THR A 106 4.40 9.25 3.43
N ALA A 107 4.06 9.61 2.18
CA ALA A 107 3.85 8.65 1.09
C ALA A 107 5.06 7.73 0.83
N LEU A 108 6.27 8.30 0.63
CA LEU A 108 7.44 7.50 0.27
C LEU A 108 7.85 6.52 1.39
N PRO A 109 7.99 6.93 2.67
CA PRO A 109 8.31 5.98 3.74
C PRO A 109 7.31 4.83 3.85
N PHE A 110 6.00 5.11 3.78
CA PHE A 110 4.98 4.05 3.83
C PHE A 110 5.02 3.13 2.61
N MET A 111 5.26 3.65 1.40
CA MET A 111 5.43 2.82 0.20
C MET A 111 6.65 1.90 0.33
N MET A 112 7.77 2.42 0.82
CA MET A 112 8.99 1.63 0.99
C MET A 112 8.86 0.60 2.10
N LEU A 113 8.20 0.96 3.21
CA LEU A 113 7.92 0.02 4.28
C LEU A 113 6.99 -1.11 3.83
N ALA A 114 5.89 -0.76 3.16
CA ALA A 114 4.94 -1.74 2.62
C ALA A 114 5.60 -2.68 1.60
N PHE A 115 6.38 -2.13 0.67
CA PHE A 115 7.14 -2.92 -0.29
C PHE A 115 8.15 -3.84 0.41
N GLY A 116 8.92 -3.32 1.36
CA GLY A 116 9.94 -4.09 2.08
C GLY A 116 9.33 -5.26 2.86
N VAL A 117 8.23 -5.04 3.59
CA VAL A 117 7.53 -6.11 4.30
C VAL A 117 6.99 -7.15 3.33
N LYS A 118 6.28 -6.75 2.26
CA LYS A 118 5.75 -7.70 1.27
C LYS A 118 6.87 -8.46 0.55
N TYR A 119 7.99 -7.80 0.25
CA TYR A 119 9.16 -8.44 -0.36
C TYR A 119 9.75 -9.51 0.56
N VAL A 120 10.00 -9.19 1.84
CA VAL A 120 10.51 -10.16 2.81
C VAL A 120 9.54 -11.34 2.98
N LEU A 121 8.23 -11.07 3.08
CA LEU A 121 7.23 -12.14 3.18
C LEU A 121 7.17 -13.00 1.90
N GLY A 122 7.36 -12.41 0.73
CA GLY A 122 7.48 -13.13 -0.54
C GLY A 122 8.71 -14.02 -0.60
N VAL A 123 9.87 -13.50 -0.20
CA VAL A 123 11.12 -14.28 -0.08
C VAL A 123 10.95 -15.42 0.92
N MET A 124 10.35 -15.16 2.09
CA MET A 124 10.06 -16.21 3.09
C MET A 124 9.11 -17.27 2.56
N SER A 125 8.11 -16.88 1.76
CA SER A 125 7.18 -17.81 1.12
C SER A 125 7.85 -18.71 0.07
N ALA A 126 8.92 -18.23 -0.58
CA ALA A 126 9.70 -19.00 -1.54
C ALA A 126 10.77 -19.88 -0.87
N VAL A 127 11.43 -19.39 0.18
CA VAL A 127 12.57 -20.07 0.83
C VAL A 127 12.13 -21.04 1.92
N SER A 128 11.11 -20.68 2.71
CA SER A 128 10.59 -21.53 3.79
C SER A 128 9.05 -21.48 3.86
N PRO A 129 8.37 -22.16 2.93
CA PRO A 129 6.90 -22.23 2.93
C PRO A 129 6.32 -22.74 4.25
N GLN A 130 7.02 -23.65 4.94
CA GLN A 130 6.59 -24.23 6.21
C GLN A 130 6.53 -23.18 7.33
N THR A 131 7.47 -22.22 7.36
CA THR A 131 7.43 -21.10 8.31
C THR A 131 6.22 -20.20 8.05
N MET A 132 5.88 -19.95 6.78
CA MET A 132 4.73 -19.12 6.41
C MET A 132 3.38 -19.77 6.73
N GLN A 133 3.33 -21.10 6.87
CA GLN A 133 2.13 -21.82 7.30
C GLN A 133 1.90 -21.79 8.82
N GLN A 134 2.89 -21.37 9.61
CA GLN A 134 2.69 -21.21 11.06
C GLN A 134 1.62 -20.14 11.34
N PRO A 135 0.70 -20.36 12.30
CA PRO A 135 -0.41 -19.45 12.54
C PRO A 135 0.02 -17.99 12.78
N ALA A 136 1.08 -17.78 13.56
CA ALA A 136 1.59 -16.44 13.86
C ALA A 136 2.15 -15.74 12.62
N MET A 137 2.91 -16.44 11.78
CA MET A 137 3.50 -15.87 10.57
C MET A 137 2.44 -15.60 9.50
N SER A 138 1.48 -16.52 9.35
CA SER A 138 0.32 -16.34 8.48
C SER A 138 -0.51 -15.13 8.90
N ALA A 139 -0.83 -15.01 10.19
CA ALA A 139 -1.55 -13.87 10.75
C ALA A 139 -0.79 -12.55 10.55
N LEU A 140 0.53 -12.53 10.79
CA LEU A 140 1.37 -11.37 10.56
C LEU A 140 1.32 -10.92 9.09
N ALA A 141 1.40 -11.87 8.16
CA ALA A 141 1.33 -11.55 6.74
C ALA A 141 -0.05 -10.99 6.33
N ILE A 142 -1.14 -11.57 6.85
CA ILE A 142 -2.51 -11.11 6.60
C ILE A 142 -2.73 -9.70 7.16
N VAL A 143 -2.33 -9.48 8.42
CA VAL A 143 -2.52 -8.19 9.10
C VAL A 143 -1.66 -7.10 8.47
N SER A 144 -0.37 -7.37 8.24
CA SER A 144 0.53 -6.38 7.64
C SER A 144 0.07 -6.00 6.23
N GLY A 145 -0.32 -6.98 5.42
CA GLY A 145 -0.94 -6.77 4.12
C GLY A 145 -2.14 -5.84 4.17
N GLY A 146 -3.14 -6.20 4.99
CA GLY A 146 -4.37 -5.43 5.16
C GLY A 146 -4.09 -4.02 5.69
N VAL A 147 -3.21 -3.85 6.68
CA VAL A 147 -2.84 -2.54 7.22
C VAL A 147 -2.21 -1.65 6.15
N PHE A 148 -1.25 -2.17 5.36
CA PHE A 148 -0.61 -1.35 4.32
C PHE A 148 -1.57 -0.97 3.20
N ALA A 149 -2.39 -1.91 2.71
CA ALA A 149 -3.44 -1.61 1.74
C ALA A 149 -4.42 -0.57 2.32
N GLY A 150 -4.83 -0.76 3.57
CA GLY A 150 -5.70 0.15 4.32
C GLY A 150 -5.14 1.56 4.39
N VAL A 151 -3.86 1.77 4.74
CA VAL A 151 -3.26 3.11 4.82
C VAL A 151 -3.43 3.89 3.52
N PHE A 152 -3.19 3.26 2.38
CA PHE A 152 -3.37 3.93 1.09
C PHE A 152 -4.85 4.16 0.75
N ILE A 153 -5.74 3.23 1.12
CA ILE A 153 -7.20 3.39 0.97
C ILE A 153 -7.72 4.55 1.80
N GLY A 154 -7.34 4.64 3.09
CA GLY A 154 -7.74 5.72 3.99
C GLY A 154 -7.29 7.09 3.51
N LYS A 155 -6.05 7.18 3.01
CA LYS A 155 -5.56 8.40 2.35
C LYS A 155 -6.40 8.76 1.12
N PHE A 156 -6.72 7.78 0.28
CA PHE A 156 -7.56 8.01 -0.90
C PHE A 156 -8.97 8.46 -0.53
N ALA A 157 -9.59 7.85 0.48
CA ALA A 157 -10.91 8.22 0.97
C ALA A 157 -10.99 9.67 1.43
N HIS A 158 -9.95 10.17 2.13
CA HIS A 158 -9.87 11.58 2.50
C HIS A 158 -9.81 12.51 1.28
N TYR A 159 -9.01 12.18 0.25
CA TYR A 159 -8.96 12.98 -0.99
C TYR A 159 -10.33 13.04 -1.69
N VAL A 160 -11.06 11.92 -1.73
CA VAL A 160 -12.42 11.85 -2.29
C VAL A 160 -13.41 12.66 -1.44
N GLY A 161 -13.32 12.56 -0.11
CA GLY A 161 -14.15 13.33 0.82
C GLY A 161 -14.00 14.84 0.63
N VAL A 162 -12.76 15.33 0.54
CA VAL A 162 -12.48 16.76 0.26
C VAL A 162 -12.99 17.16 -1.13
N TYR A 163 -12.84 16.30 -2.13
CA TYR A 163 -13.36 16.56 -3.48
C TYR A 163 -14.89 16.70 -3.50
N ASN A 164 -15.62 15.88 -2.75
CA ASN A 164 -17.08 15.84 -2.72
C ASN A 164 -17.70 16.94 -1.85
N ALA A 165 -17.12 17.24 -0.68
CA ALA A 165 -17.67 18.21 0.28
C ALA A 165 -17.73 19.66 -0.27
N ARG A 166 -16.92 19.99 -1.28
CA ARG A 166 -16.94 21.31 -1.95
C ARG A 166 -17.61 21.30 -3.34
N VAL A 167 -18.32 20.22 -3.70
CA VAL A 167 -19.28 20.22 -4.84
C VAL A 167 -20.65 20.73 -4.38
N GLN A 168 -20.92 20.65 -3.08
CA GLN A 168 -22.22 21.00 -2.47
C GLN A 168 -22.24 22.41 -1.84
N ALA A 169 -21.13 23.15 -1.89
CA ALA A 169 -21.00 24.53 -1.43
C ALA A 169 -20.74 25.44 -2.62
#